data_AF-A0A0M8W8E2-F1
#
_entry.id   AF-A0A0M8W8E2-F1
#
_cell.length_a   1.000
_cell.length_b   1.000
_cell.length_c   1.000
_cell.angle_alpha   90.00
_cell.angle_beta   90.00
_cell.angle_gamma   90.00
#
_symmetry.space_group_name_H-M   'P 1'
#
loop_
_entity.id
_entity.type
_entity.pdbx_description
1 polymer ?
#
loop_
_entity_poly.entity_id
_entity_poly.type
_entity_poly.pdbx_seq_one_letter_code
_entity_poly.pdbx_strand_id
1 'polypeptide(L)'
;MLASFSDYAEAQRLVDRMSDDGFPVEHVRIIGDGVRTVEQVTGRMTRARAAVSGAAGGAWFGVLIGLLFGLFTSGVAWAWMLLLSLVIGAFWGAVFGFAAHWTTRGKRDFSSVMTLEAQRYDVLVDGAHASRAGKYVL
;
A
#
# COMPACT_ATOMS: atom_id res chain seq x y z
N MET A 1 -20.62 24.90 -4.20
CA MET A 1 -19.53 24.34 -5.04
C MET A 1 -18.79 25.51 -5.65
N LEU A 2 -17.47 25.51 -5.57
CA LEU A 2 -16.61 26.61 -6.02
C LEU A 2 -16.02 26.33 -7.40
N ALA A 3 -15.39 25.16 -7.57
CA ALA A 3 -14.80 24.71 -8.83
C ALA A 3 -14.75 23.17 -8.87
N SER A 4 -14.60 22.61 -10.06
CA SER A 4 -14.43 21.16 -10.29
C SER A 4 -13.18 20.91 -11.10
N PHE A 5 -12.45 19.85 -10.77
CA PHE A 5 -11.21 19.48 -11.43
C PHE A 5 -11.18 17.99 -11.74
N SER A 6 -10.52 17.59 -12.82
CA SER A 6 -10.30 16.17 -13.14
C SER A 6 -9.19 15.55 -12.30
N ASP A 7 -8.29 16.37 -11.76
CA ASP A 7 -7.13 15.94 -10.99
C ASP A 7 -7.14 16.53 -9.58
N TYR A 8 -6.72 15.73 -8.61
CA TYR A 8 -6.64 16.16 -7.20
C TYR A 8 -5.61 17.28 -7.02
N ALA A 9 -4.49 17.25 -7.76
CA ALA A 9 -3.46 18.27 -7.62
C ALA A 9 -3.94 19.64 -8.11
N GLU A 10 -4.86 19.70 -9.09
CA GLU A 10 -5.49 20.96 -9.50
C GLU A 10 -6.43 21.51 -8.42
N ALA A 11 -7.24 20.65 -7.81
CA ALA A 11 -8.08 21.02 -6.69
C ALA A 11 -7.23 21.53 -5.50
N GLN A 12 -6.13 20.84 -5.19
CA GLN A 12 -5.21 21.25 -4.14
C GLN A 12 -4.55 22.60 -4.47
N ARG A 13 -4.09 22.81 -5.71
CA ARG A 13 -3.52 24.10 -6.14
C ARG A 13 -4.50 25.28 -5.95
N LEU A 14 -5.81 25.06 -6.10
CA LEU A 14 -6.79 26.10 -5.80
C LEU A 14 -6.83 26.42 -4.31
N VAL A 15 -6.85 25.40 -3.46
CA VAL A 15 -6.84 25.57 -1.99
C VAL A 15 -5.54 26.21 -1.51
N ASP A 16 -4.41 25.84 -2.11
CA ASP A 16 -3.09 26.42 -1.81
C ASP A 16 -3.09 27.93 -2.11
N ARG A 17 -3.59 28.36 -3.29
CA ARG A 17 -3.74 29.79 -3.61
C ARG A 17 -4.66 30.53 -2.64
N MET A 18 -5.73 29.88 -2.19
CA MET A 18 -6.62 30.46 -1.18
C MET A 18 -5.89 30.65 0.15
N SER A 19 -5.11 29.65 0.58
CA SER A 19 -4.31 29.70 1.80
C SER A 19 -3.25 30.81 1.74
N ASP A 20 -2.52 30.92 0.63
CA ASP A 20 -1.45 31.92 0.43
C ASP A 20 -2.00 33.36 0.52
N ASP A 21 -3.21 33.58 0.01
CA ASP A 21 -3.92 34.87 0.09
C ASP A 21 -4.64 35.10 1.44
N GLY A 22 -4.45 34.21 2.43
CA GLY A 22 -5.00 34.32 3.78
C GLY A 22 -6.50 34.03 3.88
N PHE A 23 -7.07 33.28 2.94
CA PHE A 23 -8.44 32.80 3.06
C PHE A 23 -8.55 31.73 4.17
N PRO A 24 -9.63 31.72 4.97
CA PRO A 24 -9.84 30.68 5.99
C PRO A 24 -10.18 29.32 5.34
N VAL A 25 -9.14 28.55 4.99
CA VAL A 25 -9.25 27.27 4.27
C VAL A 25 -9.89 26.15 5.10
N GLU A 26 -10.06 26.34 6.41
CA GLU A 26 -10.85 25.48 7.28
C GLU A 26 -12.33 25.34 6.85
N HIS A 27 -12.83 26.28 6.04
CA HIS A 27 -14.17 26.25 5.44
C HIS A 27 -14.21 25.64 4.03
N VAL A 28 -13.11 25.05 3.58
CA VAL A 28 -12.95 24.46 2.24
C VAL A 28 -12.91 22.94 2.34
N ARG A 29 -13.62 22.26 1.44
CA ARG A 29 -13.65 20.80 1.33
C ARG A 29 -13.35 20.38 -0.10
N ILE A 30 -12.46 19.42 -0.28
CA ILE A 30 -12.24 18.74 -1.56
C ILE A 30 -13.03 17.43 -1.51
N ILE A 31 -14.00 17.26 -2.41
CA ILE A 31 -14.85 16.06 -2.48
C ILE A 31 -14.54 15.33 -3.79
N GLY A 32 -14.06 14.09 -3.69
CA GLY A 32 -13.97 13.19 -4.85
C GLY A 32 -15.36 12.65 -5.19
N ASP A 33 -15.84 12.90 -6.40
CA ASP A 33 -17.11 12.39 -6.92
C ASP A 33 -16.89 11.27 -7.95
N GLY A 34 -17.89 10.40 -8.09
CA GLY A 34 -17.85 9.31 -9.06
C GLY A 34 -16.73 8.31 -8.77
N VAL A 35 -16.49 7.99 -7.50
CA VAL A 35 -15.43 7.07 -7.09
C VAL A 35 -15.66 5.70 -7.71
N ARG A 36 -14.70 5.26 -8.52
CA ARG A 36 -14.64 3.89 -9.04
C ARG A 36 -13.55 3.12 -8.29
N THR A 37 -13.85 1.85 -8.03
CA THR A 37 -12.83 0.92 -7.57
C THR A 37 -12.20 0.29 -8.80
N VAL A 38 -10.90 0.52 -9.00
CA VAL A 38 -10.13 -0.09 -10.08
C VAL A 38 -9.30 -1.23 -9.50
N GLU A 39 -9.57 -2.44 -9.96
CA GLU A 39 -8.79 -3.62 -9.60
C GLU A 39 -7.78 -3.88 -10.73
N GLN A 40 -6.53 -3.47 -10.53
CA GLN A 40 -5.48 -3.72 -11.50
C GLN A 40 -4.92 -5.12 -11.30
N VAL A 41 -5.14 -6.00 -12.28
CA VAL A 41 -4.58 -7.35 -12.32
C VAL A 41 -3.07 -7.24 -12.58
N THR A 42 -2.25 -7.49 -11.56
CA THR A 42 -0.79 -7.37 -11.64
C THR A 42 -0.10 -8.64 -12.13
N GLY A 43 -0.81 -9.76 -12.16
CA GLY A 43 -0.31 -11.01 -12.70
C GLY A 43 -1.02 -12.23 -12.14
N ARG A 44 -0.58 -13.41 -12.59
CA ARG A 44 -1.09 -14.69 -12.11
C ARG A 44 -0.44 -15.06 -10.78
N MET A 45 -1.24 -15.31 -9.75
CA MET A 45 -0.72 -15.84 -8.49
C MET A 45 -0.69 -17.37 -8.56
N THR A 46 0.49 -17.93 -8.83
CA THR A 46 0.69 -19.39 -8.88
C THR A 46 1.14 -19.93 -7.52
N ARG A 47 0.87 -21.22 -7.28
CA ARG A 47 1.39 -21.96 -6.12
C ARG A 47 2.90 -21.84 -5.97
N ALA A 48 3.63 -21.80 -7.09
CA ALA A 48 5.07 -21.59 -7.11
C ALA A 48 5.46 -20.21 -6.55
N ARG A 49 4.75 -19.14 -6.95
CA ARG A 49 5.01 -17.79 -6.44
C ARG A 49 4.71 -17.67 -4.95
N ALA A 50 3.65 -18.32 -4.47
CA ALA A 50 3.32 -18.38 -3.05
C ALA A 50 4.36 -19.16 -2.22
N ALA A 51 4.87 -20.27 -2.76
CA ALA A 51 5.96 -21.02 -2.14
C ALA A 51 7.25 -20.19 -2.08
N VAL A 52 7.59 -19.46 -3.15
CA VAL A 52 8.77 -18.57 -3.17
C VAL A 52 8.64 -17.43 -2.17
N SER A 53 7.48 -16.77 -2.08
CA SER A 53 7.26 -15.72 -1.09
C SER A 53 7.31 -16.26 0.34
N GLY A 54 6.74 -17.45 0.56
CA GLY A 54 6.83 -18.15 1.83
C GLY A 54 8.27 -18.51 2.20
N ALA A 55 9.04 -19.01 1.22
CA ALA A 55 10.45 -19.35 1.40
C ALA A 55 11.28 -18.14 1.78
N ALA A 56 11.04 -16.98 1.15
CA ALA A 56 11.73 -15.73 1.48
C ALA A 56 11.44 -15.27 2.92
N GLY A 57 10.16 -15.31 3.34
CA GLY A 57 9.78 -14.98 4.72
C GLY A 57 10.35 -15.97 5.74
N GLY A 58 10.30 -17.27 5.42
CA GLY A 58 10.86 -18.31 6.26
C GLY A 58 12.39 -18.26 6.35
N ALA A 59 13.07 -17.93 5.26
CA ALA A 59 14.52 -17.71 5.22
C ALA A 59 14.92 -16.57 6.15
N TRP A 60 14.21 -15.44 6.10
CA TRP A 60 14.43 -14.31 7.01
C TRP A 60 14.26 -14.72 8.47
N PHE A 61 13.18 -15.44 8.79
CA PHE A 61 12.95 -15.96 10.14
C PHE A 61 14.03 -16.97 10.56
N GLY A 62 14.44 -17.85 9.65
CA GLY A 62 15.52 -18.82 9.86
C GLY A 62 16.86 -18.14 10.15
N VAL A 63 17.20 -17.06 9.44
CA VAL A 63 18.38 -16.24 9.70
C VAL A 63 18.29 -15.59 11.08
N LEU A 64 17.15 -15.01 11.44
CA LEU A 64 16.94 -14.43 12.78
C LEU A 64 17.20 -15.47 13.88
N ILE A 65 16.57 -16.65 13.77
CA ILE A 65 16.74 -17.74 14.74
C ILE A 65 18.20 -18.21 14.78
N GLY A 66 18.84 -18.37 13.62
CA GLY A 66 20.24 -18.74 13.53
C GLY A 66 21.17 -17.70 14.18
N LEU A 67 20.90 -16.41 13.99
CA LEU A 67 21.67 -15.34 14.62
C LEU A 67 21.53 -15.37 16.13
N LEU A 68 20.30 -15.59 16.65
CA LEU A 68 20.05 -15.70 18.08
C LEU A 68 20.78 -16.90 18.71
N PHE A 69 20.69 -18.09 18.11
CA PHE A 69 21.45 -19.26 18.58
C PHE A 69 22.96 -19.11 18.35
N GLY A 70 23.33 -18.40 17.29
CA GLY A 70 24.70 -18.03 16.98
C GLY A 70 25.35 -17.16 18.06
N LEU A 71 24.57 -16.42 18.87
CA LEU A 71 25.13 -15.71 20.03
C LEU A 71 25.75 -16.64 21.07
N PHE A 72 25.33 -17.91 21.10
CA PHE A 72 25.81 -18.95 22.01
C PHE A 72 26.80 -19.91 21.33
N THR A 73 27.17 -19.68 20.07
CA THR A 73 28.01 -20.58 19.27
C THR A 73 29.18 -19.82 18.63
N SER A 74 30.39 -20.37 18.65
CA SER A 74 31.59 -19.72 18.11
C SER A 74 32.31 -20.58 17.06
N GLY A 75 33.08 -19.95 16.17
CA GLY A 75 33.89 -20.64 15.16
C GLY A 75 33.09 -21.19 13.98
N VAL A 76 33.60 -22.25 13.32
CA VAL A 76 32.96 -22.86 12.14
C VAL A 76 31.53 -23.35 12.40
N ALA A 77 31.22 -23.72 13.64
CA ALA A 77 29.87 -24.14 14.05
C ALA A 77 28.84 -23.01 13.91
N TRP A 78 29.24 -21.75 14.06
CA TRP A 78 28.35 -20.60 13.90
C TRP A 78 27.85 -20.47 12.45
N ALA A 79 28.77 -20.58 11.48
CA ALA A 79 28.43 -20.50 10.06
C ALA A 79 27.51 -21.66 9.65
N TRP A 80 27.76 -22.87 10.16
CA TRP A 80 26.89 -24.02 9.92
C TRP A 80 25.50 -23.85 10.56
N MET A 81 25.42 -23.33 11.78
CA MET A 81 24.14 -23.06 12.45
C MET A 81 23.30 -22.08 11.64
N LEU A 82 23.89 -20.98 11.16
CA LEU A 82 23.21 -20.01 10.31
C LEU A 82 22.74 -20.59 8.99
N LEU A 83 23.57 -21.40 8.34
CA LEU A 83 23.21 -22.01 7.07
C LEU A 83 22.07 -23.02 7.25
N LEU A 84 22.13 -23.85 8.28
CA LEU A 84 21.08 -24.82 8.59
C LEU A 84 19.77 -24.12 8.94
N SER A 85 19.80 -23.08 9.78
CA SER A 85 18.60 -22.34 10.17
C SER A 85 17.98 -21.60 8.98
N LEU A 86 18.80 -21.04 8.08
CA LEU A 86 18.35 -20.45 6.82
C LEU A 86 17.64 -21.49 5.94
N VAL A 87 18.25 -22.66 5.71
CA VAL A 87 17.69 -23.72 4.84
C VAL A 87 16.39 -24.27 5.43
N ILE A 88 16.38 -24.58 6.73
CA ILE A 88 15.20 -25.10 7.43
C ILE A 88 14.09 -24.05 7.43
N GLY A 89 14.42 -22.79 7.72
CA GLY A 89 13.49 -21.67 7.68
C GLY A 89 12.89 -21.47 6.29
N ALA A 90 13.72 -21.48 5.24
CA ALA A 90 13.27 -21.37 3.85
C ALA A 90 12.34 -22.53 3.46
N PHE A 91 12.69 -23.76 3.83
CA PHE A 91 11.89 -24.95 3.53
C PHE A 91 10.51 -24.88 4.19
N TRP A 92 10.46 -24.66 5.50
CA TRP A 92 9.19 -24.56 6.23
C TRP A 92 8.39 -23.33 5.81
N GLY A 93 9.05 -22.20 5.54
CA GLY A 93 8.41 -21.01 4.97
C GLY A 93 7.75 -21.29 3.63
N ALA A 94 8.41 -22.05 2.75
CA ALA A 94 7.85 -22.47 1.47
C ALA A 94 6.61 -23.35 1.65
N VAL A 95 6.67 -24.32 2.58
CA VAL A 95 5.55 -25.21 2.93
C VAL A 95 4.37 -24.40 3.47
N PHE A 96 4.60 -23.48 4.40
CA PHE A 96 3.53 -22.63 4.95
C PHE A 96 2.97 -21.66 3.92
N GLY A 97 3.80 -21.04 3.06
CA GLY A 97 3.34 -20.18 1.98
C GLY A 97 2.47 -20.93 0.97
N PHE A 98 2.86 -22.15 0.63
CA PHE A 98 2.06 -23.04 -0.22
C PHE A 98 0.75 -23.48 0.46
N ALA A 99 0.80 -23.87 1.74
CA ALA A 99 -0.38 -24.28 2.50
C ALA A 99 -1.36 -23.11 2.71
N ALA A 100 -0.86 -21.92 3.02
CA ALA A 100 -1.66 -20.69 3.13
C ALA A 100 -2.40 -20.42 1.82
N HIS A 101 -1.71 -20.47 0.68
CA HIS A 101 -2.31 -20.33 -0.63
C HIS A 101 -3.36 -21.42 -0.94
N TRP A 102 -3.13 -22.66 -0.51
CA TRP A 102 -4.11 -23.74 -0.65
C TRP A 102 -5.37 -23.46 0.19
N THR A 103 -5.24 -23.07 1.45
CA THR A 103 -6.39 -22.77 2.32
C THR A 103 -7.20 -21.57 1.84
N THR A 104 -6.59 -20.61 1.13
CA THR A 104 -7.29 -19.51 0.45
C THR A 104 -8.03 -19.92 -0.83
N ARG A 105 -7.94 -21.20 -1.22
CA ARG A 105 -8.87 -21.90 -2.11
C ARG A 105 -9.09 -21.23 -3.48
N GLY A 106 -8.04 -20.69 -4.10
CA GLY A 106 -8.03 -20.37 -5.54
C GLY A 106 -9.18 -19.47 -6.03
N LYS A 107 -9.81 -18.67 -5.16
CA LYS A 107 -10.95 -17.84 -5.57
C LYS A 107 -10.57 -16.64 -6.43
N ARG A 108 -9.28 -16.33 -6.56
CA ARG A 108 -8.75 -15.40 -7.56
C ARG A 108 -7.34 -15.86 -7.97
N ASP A 109 -7.19 -16.37 -9.18
CA ASP A 109 -5.88 -16.72 -9.79
C ASP A 109 -5.03 -15.49 -10.15
N PHE A 110 -5.35 -14.34 -9.56
CA PHE A 110 -4.82 -13.04 -9.92
C PHE A 110 -4.40 -12.31 -8.64
N SER A 111 -3.17 -11.79 -8.63
CA SER A 111 -2.81 -10.73 -7.70
C SER A 111 -3.42 -9.45 -8.23
N SER A 112 -4.16 -8.75 -7.39
CA SER A 112 -4.71 -7.45 -7.72
C SER A 112 -4.35 -6.41 -6.68
N VAL A 113 -4.14 -5.19 -7.15
CA VAL A 113 -4.08 -4.01 -6.29
C VAL A 113 -5.39 -3.28 -6.47
N MET A 114 -6.08 -3.02 -5.36
CA MET A 114 -7.32 -2.28 -5.35
C MET A 114 -7.01 -0.82 -5.10
N THR A 115 -7.41 0.04 -6.04
CA THR A 115 -7.28 1.50 -5.90
C THR A 115 -8.66 2.13 -6.00
N LEU A 116 -8.89 3.14 -5.16
CA LEU A 116 -10.05 4.02 -5.26
C LEU A 116 -9.64 5.25 -6.08
N GLU A 117 -10.33 5.48 -7.19
CA GLU A 117 -10.05 6.60 -8.10
C GLU A 117 -11.34 7.41 -8.27
N ALA A 118 -11.30 8.71 -7.95
CA ALA A 118 -12.42 9.62 -8.22
C ALA A 118 -12.40 10.08 -9.68
N GLN A 119 -13.57 10.27 -10.28
CA GLN A 119 -13.68 10.80 -11.64
C GLN A 119 -13.46 12.30 -11.71
N ARG A 120 -13.82 13.02 -10.64
CA ARG A 120 -13.58 14.45 -10.48
C ARG A 120 -13.45 14.83 -9.01
N TYR A 121 -12.87 15.98 -8.78
CA TYR A 121 -12.66 16.58 -7.47
C TYR A 121 -13.34 17.95 -7.43
N ASP A 122 -14.37 18.04 -6.60
CA ASP A 122 -15.14 19.26 -6.41
C ASP A 122 -14.59 20.00 -5.18
N VAL A 123 -14.24 21.28 -5.34
CA VAL A 123 -13.88 22.16 -4.23
C VAL A 123 -15.14 22.86 -3.76
N LEU A 124 -15.54 22.65 -2.52
CA LEU A 124 -16.71 23.26 -1.89
C LEU A 124 -16.26 24.21 -0.80
N VAL A 125 -16.99 25.32 -0.68
CA VAL A 125 -16.80 26.32 0.37
C VAL A 125 -18.13 26.52 1.07
N ASP A 126 -18.11 26.70 2.38
CA ASP A 126 -19.32 27.03 3.14
C ASP A 126 -19.98 28.31 2.63
N GLY A 127 -21.32 28.34 2.64
CA GLY A 127 -22.11 29.42 2.02
C GLY A 127 -21.75 30.82 2.52
N ALA A 128 -21.40 30.96 3.79
CA ALA A 128 -20.99 32.23 4.40
C ALA A 128 -19.71 32.83 3.78
N HIS A 129 -18.86 32.00 3.18
CA HIS A 129 -17.56 32.39 2.61
C HIS A 129 -17.55 32.31 1.07
N ALA A 130 -18.63 31.83 0.44
CA ALA A 130 -18.71 31.57 -0.99
C ALA A 130 -18.45 32.83 -1.84
N SER A 131 -19.02 33.98 -1.47
CA SER A 131 -18.82 35.24 -2.20
C SER A 131 -17.35 35.71 -2.18
N ARG A 132 -16.65 35.50 -1.07
CA ARG A 132 -15.21 35.81 -0.95
C ARG A 132 -14.34 34.82 -1.73
N ALA A 133 -14.76 33.55 -1.79
CA ALA A 133 -14.03 32.49 -2.48
C ALA A 133 -14.12 32.57 -4.02
N GLY A 134 -15.19 33.17 -4.56
CA GLY A 134 -15.38 33.27 -6.02
C GLY A 134 -14.24 33.97 -6.78
N LYS A 135 -13.45 34.83 -6.12
CA LYS A 135 -12.31 35.53 -6.73
C LYS A 135 -11.14 34.61 -7.13
N TYR A 136 -11.09 33.39 -6.61
CA TYR A 136 -9.99 32.43 -6.84
C TYR A 136 -10.22 31.49 -8.03
N VAL A 137 -11.40 31.55 -8.65
CA VAL A 137 -11.85 30.64 -9.72
C VAL A 137 -11.61 31.20 -11.13
N LEU A 138 -11.02 32.40 -11.24
CA LEU A 138 -10.66 33.04 -12.51
C LEU A 138 -9.42 32.43 -13.15
#